data_AF-A0AAF0G090-F1
#
_entry.id   AF-A0AAF0G090-F1
#
_cell.length_a   1.000
_cell.length_b   1.000
_cell.length_c   1.000
_cell.angle_alpha   90.00
_cell.angle_beta   90.00
_cell.angle_gamma   90.00
#
_symmetry.space_group_name_H-M   'P 1'
#
loop_
_entity.id
_entity.type
_entity.pdbx_description
1 polymer ?
#
loop_
_entity_poly.entity_id
_entity_poly.type
_entity_poly.pdbx_seq_one_letter_code
_entity_poly.pdbx_strand_id
1 'polypeptide(L)'
;MEDVDRIRQLYQETGSYRKVADIMGISRNTVTKYLNRIEDCQNGNAEEILPTTRNLQRTKSALSDDVVNKIHTYLEENQKRPKKQRLNAHQIYLILRYNGTEISYSTVKREVRKWKQNNVFKDICIGQDYESGYRA
;
A
#
# COMPACT_ATOMS: atom_id res chain seq x y z
N MET A 1 -5.53 -19.88 -13.47
CA MET A 1 -5.70 -21.27 -13.00
C MET A 1 -5.15 -22.25 -14.03
N GLU A 2 -5.45 -22.04 -15.31
CA GLU A 2 -5.00 -22.87 -16.45
C GLU A 2 -3.51 -23.27 -16.42
N ASP A 3 -2.60 -22.33 -16.13
CA ASP A 3 -1.15 -22.64 -16.07
C ASP A 3 -0.76 -23.59 -14.93
N VAL A 4 -1.41 -23.48 -13.77
CA VAL A 4 -1.12 -24.32 -12.59
C VAL A 4 -1.69 -25.73 -12.78
N ASP A 5 -2.89 -25.81 -13.35
CA ASP A 5 -3.52 -27.10 -13.68
C ASP A 5 -2.71 -27.84 -14.74
N ARG A 6 -2.19 -27.11 -15.74
CA ARG A 6 -1.30 -27.66 -16.76
C ARG A 6 0.04 -28.15 -16.18
N ILE A 7 0.63 -27.43 -15.23
CA ILE A 7 1.83 -27.89 -14.49
C ILE A 7 1.55 -29.21 -13.78
N ARG A 8 0.38 -29.35 -13.13
CA ARG A 8 -0.01 -30.59 -12.44
C ARG A 8 -0.17 -31.75 -13.41
N GLN A 9 -0.86 -31.55 -14.53
CA GLN A 9 -1.06 -32.58 -15.56
C GLN A 9 0.28 -33.06 -16.14
N LEU A 10 1.13 -32.13 -16.59
CA LEU A 10 2.46 -32.46 -17.13
C LEU A 10 3.34 -33.18 -16.10
N TYR A 11 3.23 -32.83 -14.82
CA TYR A 11 3.95 -33.54 -13.76
C TYR A 11 3.44 -34.97 -13.57
N GLN A 12 2.14 -35.20 -13.62
CA GLN A 12 1.55 -36.55 -13.55
C GLN A 12 1.96 -37.43 -14.74
N GLU A 13 2.07 -36.84 -15.93
CA GLU A 13 2.49 -37.57 -17.14
C GLU A 13 3.99 -37.87 -17.18
N THR A 14 4.83 -36.93 -16.73
CA THR A 14 6.29 -37.02 -16.90
C THR A 14 7.05 -37.46 -15.65
N GLY A 15 6.49 -37.27 -14.45
CA GLY A 15 7.14 -37.51 -13.16
C GLY A 15 8.38 -36.64 -12.90
N SER A 16 8.68 -35.63 -13.72
CA SER A 16 9.94 -34.90 -13.65
C SER A 16 9.76 -33.38 -13.69
N TYR A 17 10.13 -32.71 -12.59
CA TYR A 17 10.11 -31.25 -12.47
C TYR A 17 10.91 -30.52 -13.57
N ARG A 18 12.03 -31.10 -14.02
CA ARG A 18 12.86 -30.50 -15.08
C ARG A 18 12.15 -30.53 -16.43
N LYS A 19 11.55 -31.66 -16.77
CA LYS A 19 10.85 -31.83 -18.04
C LYS A 19 9.62 -30.93 -18.14
N VAL A 20 8.88 -30.76 -17.03
CA VAL A 20 7.78 -29.81 -16.94
C VAL A 20 8.27 -28.36 -17.13
N ALA A 21 9.39 -28.00 -16.51
CA ALA A 21 10.00 -26.68 -16.65
C ALA A 21 10.42 -26.38 -18.09
N ASP A 22 11.05 -27.34 -18.78
CA ASP A 22 11.49 -27.20 -20.17
C ASP A 22 10.29 -27.07 -21.13
N ILE A 23 9.22 -27.85 -20.92
CA ILE A 23 7.99 -27.81 -21.74
C ILE A 23 7.24 -26.49 -21.55
N MET A 24 7.13 -26.00 -20.30
CA MET A 24 6.40 -24.76 -19.99
C MET A 24 7.25 -23.49 -20.18
N GLY A 25 8.57 -23.62 -20.35
CA GLY A 25 9.49 -22.48 -20.45
C GLY A 25 9.63 -21.67 -19.15
N ILE A 26 9.43 -22.30 -17.98
CA ILE A 26 9.48 -21.64 -16.67
C ILE A 26 10.60 -22.27 -15.82
N SER A 27 11.05 -21.58 -14.78
CA SER A 27 12.06 -22.13 -13.89
C SER A 27 11.60 -23.42 -13.19
N ARG A 28 12.53 -24.35 -12.95
CA ARG A 28 12.26 -25.53 -12.11
C ARG A 28 11.73 -25.13 -10.73
N ASN A 29 12.24 -24.04 -10.16
CA ASN A 29 11.84 -23.56 -8.83
C ASN A 29 10.36 -23.13 -8.78
N THR A 30 9.85 -22.52 -9.84
CA THR A 30 8.42 -22.17 -9.93
C THR A 30 7.55 -23.42 -10.03
N VAL A 31 7.96 -24.43 -10.80
CA VAL A 31 7.25 -25.71 -10.89
C VAL A 31 7.19 -26.39 -9.52
N THR A 32 8.32 -26.51 -8.82
CA THR A 32 8.38 -27.07 -7.45
C THR A 32 7.52 -26.26 -6.48
N LYS A 33 7.59 -24.93 -6.51
CA LYS A 33 6.79 -24.05 -5.65
C LYS A 33 5.29 -24.29 -5.83
N TYR A 34 4.80 -24.37 -7.06
CA TYR A 34 3.38 -24.55 -7.32
C TYR A 34 2.90 -25.97 -6.97
N LEU A 35 3.68 -27.01 -7.27
CA LEU A 35 3.31 -28.38 -6.90
C LEU A 35 3.25 -28.56 -5.38
N ASN A 36 4.26 -28.10 -4.64
CA ASN A 36 4.24 -28.13 -3.17
C ASN A 36 3.03 -27.38 -2.61
N ARG A 37 2.68 -26.24 -3.22
CA ARG A 37 1.54 -25.42 -2.77
C ARG A 37 0.18 -26.08 -3.06
N ILE A 38 0.07 -26.87 -4.13
CA ILE A 38 -1.11 -27.71 -4.39
C ILE A 38 -1.24 -28.79 -3.32
N GLU A 39 -0.13 -29.45 -2.96
CA GLU A 39 -0.10 -30.45 -1.89
C GLU A 39 -0.46 -29.81 -0.53
N ASP A 40 0.10 -28.64 -0.22
CA ASP A 40 -0.22 -27.89 1.00
C ASP A 40 -1.70 -27.51 1.07
N CYS A 41 -2.32 -27.14 -0.06
CA CYS A 41 -3.76 -26.89 -0.13
C CYS A 41 -4.59 -28.17 0.08
N GLN A 42 -4.15 -29.32 -0.46
CA GLN A 42 -4.82 -30.61 -0.23
C GLN A 42 -4.71 -31.07 1.22
N ASN A 43 -3.58 -30.78 1.87
CA ASN A 43 -3.32 -31.12 3.27
C ASN A 43 -3.94 -30.12 4.26
N GLY A 44 -4.59 -29.05 3.78
CA GLY A 44 -5.22 -28.02 4.62
C GLY A 44 -4.25 -27.01 5.25
N ASN A 45 -2.97 -27.02 4.85
CA ASN A 45 -1.94 -26.10 5.34
C ASN A 45 -1.98 -24.73 4.66
N ALA A 46 -2.62 -24.62 3.49
CA ALA A 46 -2.74 -23.39 2.72
C ALA A 46 -4.15 -23.21 2.14
N GLU A 47 -4.70 -21.99 2.24
CA GLU A 47 -6.04 -21.67 1.74
C GLU A 47 -6.07 -21.46 0.21
N GLU A 48 -5.00 -20.90 -0.38
CA GLU A 48 -4.95 -20.54 -1.81
C GLU A 48 -3.62 -20.91 -2.49
N ILE A 49 -3.71 -21.54 -3.67
CA ILE A 49 -2.55 -21.87 -4.52
C ILE A 49 -1.90 -20.62 -5.10
N LEU A 50 -2.70 -19.66 -5.53
CA LEU A 50 -2.27 -18.33 -5.96
C LEU A 50 -2.89 -17.31 -5.01
N PRO A 51 -2.13 -16.82 -4.01
CA PRO A 51 -2.69 -15.88 -3.05
C PRO A 51 -3.06 -14.59 -3.78
N THR A 52 -4.33 -14.19 -3.68
CA THR A 52 -4.85 -12.96 -4.29
C THR A 52 -4.14 -11.72 -3.75
N THR A 53 -3.77 -11.76 -2.47
CA THR A 53 -3.01 -10.71 -1.80
C THR A 53 -1.66 -11.24 -1.32
N ARG A 54 -0.59 -10.54 -1.69
CA ARG A 54 0.72 -10.83 -1.15
C ARG A 54 0.84 -10.19 0.23
N ASN A 55 0.72 -11.00 1.28
CA ASN A 55 0.95 -10.57 2.65
C ASN A 55 2.44 -10.26 2.89
N LEU A 56 2.90 -9.08 2.46
CA LEU A 56 4.20 -8.56 2.88
C LEU A 56 4.05 -8.03 4.30
N GLN A 57 4.64 -8.73 5.26
CA GLN A 57 4.89 -8.17 6.58
C GLN A 57 5.90 -7.03 6.43
N ARG A 58 5.39 -5.80 6.24
CA ARG A 58 6.23 -4.60 6.29
C ARG A 58 6.63 -4.40 7.75
N THR A 59 7.92 -4.19 7.99
CA THR A 59 8.42 -3.77 9.30
C THR A 59 7.71 -2.48 9.71
N LYS A 60 7.45 -2.33 11.02
CA LYS A 60 6.70 -1.19 11.57
C LYS A 60 7.28 0.13 11.06
N SER A 61 6.39 1.09 10.77
CA SER A 61 6.76 2.44 10.35
C SER A 61 7.71 3.06 11.39
N ALA A 62 8.71 3.82 10.95
CA ALA A 62 9.60 4.58 11.84
C ALA A 62 8.86 5.62 12.70
N LEU A 63 7.58 5.86 12.41
CA LEU A 63 6.74 6.77 13.14
C LEU A 63 5.93 6.00 14.20
N SER A 64 6.22 6.25 15.48
CA SER A 64 5.42 5.75 16.60
C SER A 64 4.02 6.37 16.59
N ASP A 65 3.02 5.57 16.96
CA ASP A 65 1.61 5.99 17.05
C ASP A 65 1.44 7.17 18.01
N ASP A 66 2.25 7.25 19.07
CA ASP A 66 2.23 8.39 20.00
C ASP A 66 2.56 9.72 19.32
N VAL A 67 3.50 9.69 18.37
CA VAL A 67 3.89 10.90 17.64
C VAL A 67 2.85 11.26 16.60
N VAL A 68 2.21 10.26 15.97
CA VAL A 68 1.05 10.49 15.09
C VAL A 68 -0.05 11.23 15.86
N ASN A 69 -0.38 10.74 17.07
CA ASN A 69 -1.41 11.34 17.92
C ASN A 69 -1.07 12.79 18.27
N LYS A 70 0.18 13.07 18.67
CA LYS A 70 0.64 14.45 18.93
C LYS A 70 0.50 15.36 17.70
N ILE A 71 0.89 14.88 16.52
CA ILE A 71 0.73 15.64 15.27
C ILE A 71 -0.74 15.96 15.02
N HIS A 72 -1.63 14.98 15.21
CA HIS A 72 -3.06 15.17 15.01
C HIS A 72 -3.63 16.19 16.01
N THR A 73 -3.27 16.13 17.29
CA THR A 73 -3.70 17.12 18.30
C THR A 73 -3.31 18.54 17.89
N TYR A 74 -2.07 18.77 17.44
CA TYR A 74 -1.64 20.09 16.96
C TYR A 74 -2.43 20.56 15.72
N LEU A 75 -2.80 19.64 14.83
CA LEU A 75 -3.58 19.96 13.63
C LEU A 75 -5.05 20.25 13.94
N GLU A 76 -5.63 19.58 14.94
CA GLU A 76 -6.98 19.86 15.44
C GLU A 76 -7.05 21.22 16.12
N GLU A 77 -6.07 21.54 16.99
CA GLU A 77 -5.95 22.88 17.57
C GLU A 77 -5.81 23.96 16.50
N ASN A 78 -5.07 23.68 15.43
CA ASN A 78 -4.93 24.61 14.31
C ASN A 78 -6.26 24.92 13.62
N GLN A 79 -7.22 23.99 13.58
CA GLN A 79 -8.52 24.28 12.96
C GLN A 79 -9.27 25.39 13.71
N LYS A 80 -9.19 25.39 15.05
CA LYS A 80 -9.79 26.40 15.93
C LYS A 80 -9.12 27.77 15.83
N ARG A 81 -7.83 27.81 15.45
CA ARG A 81 -7.04 29.04 15.35
C ARG A 81 -7.29 29.79 14.02
N PRO A 82 -7.18 31.14 14.01
CA PRO A 82 -7.28 31.93 12.79
C PRO A 82 -6.12 31.63 11.84
N LYS A 83 -6.33 31.78 10.53
CA LYS A 83 -5.43 31.32 9.46
C LYS A 83 -3.95 31.69 9.66
N LYS A 84 -3.66 32.91 10.15
CA LYS A 84 -2.30 33.42 10.38
C LYS A 84 -1.60 32.84 11.62
N GLN A 85 -2.35 32.26 12.56
CA GLN A 85 -1.83 31.68 13.82
C GLN A 85 -1.73 30.15 13.78
N ARG A 86 -2.06 29.53 12.63
CA ARG A 86 -1.99 28.07 12.47
C ARG A 86 -0.54 27.63 12.31
N LEU A 87 -0.19 26.55 13.01
CA LEU A 87 1.13 25.93 12.92
C LEU A 87 1.35 25.29 11.55
N ASN A 88 2.48 25.60 10.94
CA ASN A 88 2.94 24.96 9.72
C ASN A 88 3.61 23.62 10.01
N ALA A 89 3.70 22.74 9.00
CA ALA A 89 4.36 21.43 9.15
C ALA A 89 5.81 21.54 9.65
N HIS A 90 6.52 22.60 9.25
CA HIS A 90 7.87 22.88 9.74
C HIS A 90 7.90 23.24 11.23
N GLN A 91 6.92 24.02 11.70
CA GLN A 91 6.83 24.39 13.12
C GLN A 91 6.49 23.17 13.98
N ILE A 92 5.56 22.32 13.52
CA ILE A 92 5.23 21.05 14.19
C ILE A 92 6.48 20.16 14.28
N TYR A 93 7.26 20.06 13.19
CA TYR A 93 8.52 19.33 13.20
C TYR A 93 9.53 19.87 14.23
N LEU A 94 9.70 21.19 14.32
CA LEU A 94 10.61 21.80 15.31
C LEU A 94 10.17 21.50 16.75
N ILE A 95 8.86 21.59 17.04
CA ILE A 95 8.30 21.27 18.36
C ILE A 95 8.57 19.80 18.71
N LEU A 96 8.33 18.89 17.76
CA LEU A 96 8.59 17.46 17.95
C LEU A 96 10.08 17.17 18.18
N ARG A 97 10.97 17.84 17.45
CA ARG A 97 12.42 17.71 17.62
C ARG A 97 12.87 18.23 19.00
N TYR A 98 12.32 19.36 19.43
CA TYR A 98 12.59 19.92 20.76
C TYR A 98 12.13 18.97 21.89
N ASN A 99 11.03 18.27 21.67
CA ASN A 99 10.52 17.24 22.59
C ASN A 99 11.33 15.92 22.55
N GLY A 100 12.47 15.88 21.86
CA GLY A 100 13.39 14.75 21.84
C GLY A 100 13.04 13.63 20.84
N THR A 101 12.14 13.87 19.88
CA THR A 101 11.83 12.84 18.87
C THR A 101 12.75 12.92 17.65
N GLU A 102 13.39 11.80 17.32
CA GLU A 102 14.27 11.67 16.16
C GLU A 102 13.47 11.29 14.91
N ILE A 103 12.74 12.25 14.36
CA ILE A 103 11.92 12.03 13.16
C ILE A 103 12.36 12.99 12.06
N SER A 104 12.36 12.52 10.81
CA SER A 104 12.66 13.39 9.67
C SER A 104 11.50 14.33 9.34
N TYR A 105 11.82 15.55 8.91
CA TYR A 105 10.82 16.52 8.46
C TYR A 105 9.90 15.97 7.37
N SER A 106 10.43 15.18 6.43
CA SER A 106 9.66 14.56 5.35
C SER A 106 8.56 13.62 5.86
N THR A 107 8.84 12.90 6.95
CA THR A 107 7.87 12.01 7.61
C THR A 107 6.74 12.81 8.24
N VAL A 108 7.06 13.87 8.99
CA VAL A 108 6.06 14.78 9.56
C VAL A 108 5.21 15.43 8.48
N LYS A 109 5.85 15.95 7.41
CA LYS A 109 5.16 16.57 6.28
C LYS A 109 4.20 15.60 5.59
N ARG A 110 4.58 14.32 5.45
CA ARG A 110 3.74 13.27 4.87
C ARG A 110 2.49 13.03 5.72
N GLU A 111 2.64 12.88 7.02
CA GLU A 111 1.48 12.69 7.91
C GLU A 111 0.57 13.92 7.94
N VAL A 112 1.12 15.12 8.01
CA VAL A 112 0.33 16.36 7.94
C VAL A 112 -0.46 16.42 6.63
N ARG A 113 0.14 16.02 5.50
CA ARG A 113 -0.55 15.96 4.20
C ARG A 113 -1.67 14.92 4.22
N LYS A 114 -1.40 13.72 4.73
CA LYS A 114 -2.38 12.62 4.85
C LYS A 114 -3.57 13.05 5.70
N TRP A 115 -3.32 13.66 6.86
CA TRP A 115 -4.36 14.17 7.74
C TRP A 115 -5.20 15.26 7.06
N LYS A 116 -4.57 16.20 6.34
CA LYS A 116 -5.30 17.24 5.59
C LYS A 116 -6.16 16.66 4.47
N GLN A 117 -5.69 15.61 3.79
CA GLN A 117 -6.46 14.95 2.73
C GLN A 117 -7.75 14.32 3.25
N ASN A 118 -7.73 13.82 4.49
CA ASN A 118 -8.88 13.14 5.09
C ASN A 118 -9.83 14.11 5.82
N ASN A 119 -9.31 15.23 6.35
CA ASN A 119 -10.07 16.10 7.27
C ASN A 119 -10.41 17.48 6.72
N VAL A 120 -9.85 17.89 5.57
CA VAL A 120 -10.18 19.19 4.96
C VAL A 120 -11.14 18.93 3.81
N PHE A 121 -12.35 19.52 3.90
CA PHE A 121 -13.28 19.58 2.77
C PHE A 121 -12.57 20.24 1.58
N LYS A 122 -12.53 19.53 0.46
CA LYS A 122 -12.03 20.08 -0.80
C LYS A 122 -13.20 20.73 -1.51
N ASP A 123 -13.00 21.94 -1.99
CA ASP A 123 -13.91 22.54 -2.96
C ASP A 123 -13.80 21.72 -4.25
N ILE A 124 -14.88 21.03 -4.61
CA ILE A 124 -14.98 20.27 -5.86
C ILE A 124 -15.65 21.22 -6.87
N CYS A 125 -14.87 21.69 -7.85
CA CYS A 125 -15.40 22.48 -8.95
C CYS A 125 -15.78 21.53 -10.10
N ILE A 126 -17.04 21.56 -10.52
CA ILE A 126 -17.53 20.85 -11.70
C ILE A 126 -17.43 21.81 -12.88
N GLY A 127 -16.64 21.47 -13.90
CA GLY A 127 -16.61 22.22 -15.15
C GLY A 127 -17.97 22.17 -15.82
N GLN A 128 -18.54 23.32 -16.13
CA GLN A 128 -19.76 23.41 -16.92
C GLN A 128 -19.36 23.45 -18.39
N ASP A 129 -19.81 22.47 -19.16
CA ASP A 129 -19.70 22.52 -20.62
C ASP A 129 -20.78 23.47 -21.15
N TYR A 130 -20.37 24.43 -21.97
CA TYR A 130 -21.28 25.37 -22.64
C TYR A 130 -21.24 25.12 -24.14
N GLU A 131 -22.41 25.11 -24.78
CA GLU A 131 -22.49 25.14 -26.24
C GLU A 131 -21.93 26.47 -26.76
N SER A 132 -21.04 26.39 -27.74
CA SER A 132 -20.46 27.58 -28.37
C SER A 132 -21.57 28.42 -29.02
N GLY A 133 -21.80 29.63 -28.50
CA GLY A 133 -22.77 30.56 -29.07
C GLY A 133 -22.40 30.94 -30.50
N TYR A 134 -23.40 31.01 -31.38
CA TYR A 134 -23.23 31.54 -32.73
C TYR A 134 -22.98 33.04 -32.67
N ARG A 135 -21.91 33.51 -33.31
CA ARG A 135 -21.71 34.94 -33.58
C ARG A 135 -22.70 35.37 -34.66
N ALA A 136 -23.45 36.44 -34.39
CA ALA A 136 -24.30 37.14 -35.35
C ALA A 136 -23.48 37.88 -36.41
#